data_AF-A0A2M8D436-F1
#
_entry.id   AF-A0A2M8D436-F1
#
_cell.length_a   1.000
_cell.length_b   1.000
_cell.length_c   1.000
_cell.angle_alpha   90.00
_cell.angle_beta   90.00
_cell.angle_gamma   90.00
#
_symmetry.space_group_name_H-M   'P 1'
#
loop_
_entity.id
_entity.type
_entity.pdbx_description
1 polymer ?
#
loop_
_entity_poly.entity_id
_entity_poly.type
_entity_poly.pdbx_seq_one_letter_code
_entity_poly.pdbx_strand_id
1 'polypeptide(L)'
;MKKKISLGILLCFTASLVMAQVKTVVFPFENNSDDSTIEWLGYGLEVLLEDSLNGIPLADRMDAVDSMDVPDTSNLTLATRLIIARKLGADSLLTGSFSVAKDEISIQFTRYDIDKLVQKTEKCKVSMTGFPANLSPFIRDQIGGEYRYPESFTGHQFEAYVRGMLRGIANTDFKAIIKLAGKVADCEPLSRNLGNLLYNSGKFEAALVYLKRLPESDIPGLFRSGMCCVELKDYADGLIFFLQTLKSERSMASVVNAAGCLVALQHPVEAETFLDTVPGVGGDVDPVVLFDRAVVAAEQGKWDDALNILSCYVSSFRITDETKQLAAFCCGKCNCTHPLCAEGTEEVNGNHENVDPMSFYQFSEGEKGTDEALDLKEIKELYLAKAAQALKSGSKKEAIDALQKILYLDPLQRDALKLLCEQCEDESACKKLKALLPEAATKP
;
A
#
# COMPACT_ATOMS: atom_id res chain seq x y z
N MET A 1 -37.05 53.35 7.74
CA MET A 1 -35.78 52.89 8.35
C MET A 1 -35.52 51.45 7.92
N LYS A 2 -34.61 51.23 6.95
CA LYS A 2 -34.26 49.88 6.45
C LYS A 2 -33.08 49.34 7.27
N LYS A 3 -33.32 48.34 8.13
CA LYS A 3 -32.27 47.64 8.89
C LYS A 3 -31.53 46.70 7.94
N LYS A 4 -30.23 46.97 7.71
CA LYS A 4 -29.29 46.03 7.09
C LYS A 4 -28.86 45.03 8.15
N ILE A 5 -29.16 43.74 7.95
CA ILE A 5 -28.62 42.64 8.75
C ILE A 5 -27.38 42.16 8.00
N SER A 6 -26.19 42.51 8.51
CA SER A 6 -24.92 41.95 8.03
C SER A 6 -24.77 40.55 8.59
N LEU A 7 -24.82 39.55 7.70
CA LEU A 7 -24.53 38.16 7.98
C LEU A 7 -23.00 37.97 7.97
N GLY A 8 -22.39 37.93 9.15
CA GLY A 8 -20.98 37.59 9.30
C GLY A 8 -20.79 36.08 9.21
N ILE A 9 -20.19 35.61 8.12
CA ILE A 9 -19.77 34.21 7.96
C ILE A 9 -18.51 34.01 8.81
N LEU A 10 -18.65 33.32 9.94
CA LEU A 10 -17.56 32.88 10.79
C LEU A 10 -16.97 31.60 10.19
N LEU A 11 -15.87 31.72 9.44
CA LEU A 11 -15.07 30.61 8.96
C LEU A 11 -14.29 30.00 10.14
N CYS A 12 -14.86 28.98 10.79
CA CYS A 12 -14.13 28.12 11.71
C CYS A 12 -13.17 27.23 10.91
N PHE A 13 -11.90 27.62 10.83
CA PHE A 13 -10.82 26.72 10.44
C PHE A 13 -10.67 25.64 11.52
N THR A 14 -11.25 24.46 11.30
CA THR A 14 -10.92 23.27 12.08
C THR A 14 -9.53 22.81 11.66
N ALA A 15 -8.50 23.25 12.38
CA ALA A 15 -7.18 22.64 12.28
C ALA A 15 -7.30 21.19 12.78
N SER A 16 -7.41 20.24 11.85
CA SER A 16 -7.27 18.82 12.18
C SER A 16 -5.84 18.60 12.66
N LEU A 17 -5.66 18.44 13.97
CA LEU A 17 -4.41 17.92 14.52
C LEU A 17 -4.25 16.51 13.98
N VAL A 18 -3.35 16.34 13.02
CA VAL A 18 -2.85 15.02 12.63
C VAL A 18 -2.03 14.53 13.83
N MET A 19 -2.67 13.69 14.66
CA MET A 19 -1.98 13.00 15.74
C MET A 19 -1.00 12.04 15.07
N ALA A 20 0.30 12.33 15.17
CA ALA A 20 1.34 11.43 14.68
C ALA A 20 1.13 10.03 15.29
N GLN A 21 0.98 9.03 14.44
CA GLN A 21 0.73 7.66 14.88
C GLN A 21 2.00 7.09 15.52
N VAL A 22 1.90 6.64 16.77
CA VAL A 22 3.01 6.06 17.52
C VAL A 22 3.42 4.73 16.88
N LYS A 23 4.64 4.66 16.33
CA LYS A 23 5.20 3.43 15.76
C LYS A 23 5.61 2.49 16.89
N THR A 24 4.97 1.33 16.97
CA THR A 24 5.21 0.35 18.03
C THR A 24 5.75 -0.95 17.45
N VAL A 25 6.84 -1.44 18.02
CA VAL A 25 7.35 -2.80 17.76
C VAL A 25 6.85 -3.71 18.87
N VAL A 26 6.25 -4.85 18.50
CA VAL A 26 5.83 -5.88 19.45
C VAL A 26 6.73 -7.11 19.25
N PHE A 27 7.17 -7.74 20.34
CA PHE A 27 7.88 -9.02 20.29
C PHE A 27 7.07 -10.13 20.97
N PRO A 28 7.35 -11.41 20.66
CA PRO A 28 6.72 -12.55 21.32
C PRO A 28 6.82 -12.45 22.84
N PHE A 29 5.76 -12.85 23.52
CA PHE A 29 5.71 -12.88 24.98
C PHE A 29 6.36 -14.17 25.51
N GLU A 30 7.09 -14.05 26.62
CA GLU A 30 7.80 -15.17 27.23
C GLU A 30 6.84 -16.08 28.02
N ASN A 31 6.89 -17.38 27.77
CA ASN A 31 6.08 -18.38 28.47
C ASN A 31 6.72 -18.72 29.82
N ASN A 32 6.08 -18.30 30.91
CA ASN A 32 6.47 -18.62 32.29
C ASN A 32 5.69 -19.83 32.85
N SER A 33 5.03 -20.61 32.00
CA SER A 33 4.38 -21.86 32.41
C SER A 33 5.31 -23.04 32.17
N ASP A 34 5.14 -24.12 32.92
CA ASP A 34 5.87 -25.38 32.72
C ASP A 34 5.35 -26.21 31.53
N ASP A 35 4.61 -25.60 30.60
CA ASP A 35 3.96 -26.25 29.46
C ASP A 35 4.41 -25.57 28.16
N SER A 36 5.20 -26.28 27.35
CA SER A 36 5.65 -25.78 26.04
C SER A 36 4.58 -25.90 24.96
N THR A 37 3.51 -26.67 25.18
CA THR A 37 2.45 -26.81 24.18
C THR A 37 1.70 -25.51 23.93
N ILE A 38 1.78 -24.55 24.86
CA ILE A 38 1.18 -23.21 24.80
C ILE A 38 2.15 -22.11 24.35
N GLU A 39 3.36 -22.44 23.86
CA GLU A 39 4.30 -21.45 23.30
C GLU A 39 3.70 -20.58 22.19
N TRP A 40 2.74 -21.14 21.44
CA TRP A 40 2.00 -20.39 20.41
C TRP A 40 1.34 -19.12 20.97
N LEU A 41 0.98 -19.09 22.26
CA LEU A 41 0.32 -17.95 22.88
C LEU A 41 1.24 -16.72 22.94
N GLY A 42 2.56 -16.92 23.05
CA GLY A 42 3.54 -15.83 23.01
C GLY A 42 3.49 -15.07 21.68
N TYR A 43 3.47 -15.82 20.57
CA TYR A 43 3.28 -15.29 19.21
C TYR A 43 1.85 -14.79 18.98
N GLY A 44 0.85 -15.44 19.60
CA GLY A 44 -0.54 -15.00 19.50
C GLY A 44 -0.76 -13.63 20.11
N LEU A 45 -0.13 -13.34 21.25
CA LEU A 45 -0.17 -12.01 21.88
C LEU A 45 0.55 -10.97 21.03
N GLU A 46 1.69 -11.31 20.44
CA GLU A 46 2.41 -10.44 19.51
C GLU A 46 1.52 -10.05 18.32
N VAL A 47 0.97 -11.03 17.62
CA VAL A 47 0.09 -10.82 16.46
C VAL A 47 -1.13 -9.98 16.82
N LEU A 48 -1.81 -10.33 17.91
CA LEU A 48 -2.99 -9.60 18.37
C LEU A 48 -2.68 -8.12 18.65
N LEU A 49 -1.56 -7.85 19.32
CA LEU A 49 -1.16 -6.49 19.68
C LEU A 49 -0.60 -5.71 18.48
N GLU A 50 0.11 -6.37 17.57
CA GLU A 50 0.57 -5.78 16.31
C GLU A 50 -0.63 -5.28 15.51
N ASP A 51 -1.63 -6.13 15.28
CA ASP A 51 -2.86 -5.73 14.58
C ASP A 51 -3.59 -4.60 15.31
N SER A 52 -3.64 -4.67 16.65
CA SER A 52 -4.36 -3.69 17.46
C SER A 52 -3.68 -2.32 17.57
N LEU A 53 -2.37 -2.27 17.40
CA LEU A 53 -1.59 -1.03 17.51
C LEU A 53 -1.17 -0.48 16.16
N ASN A 54 -1.52 -1.17 15.06
CA ASN A 54 -0.91 -0.95 13.75
C ASN A 54 0.63 -0.97 13.88
N GLY A 55 1.13 -1.99 14.58
CA GLY A 55 2.53 -2.16 14.89
C GLY A 55 3.38 -2.44 13.65
N ILE A 56 4.69 -2.35 13.81
CA ILE A 56 5.62 -2.69 12.73
C ILE A 56 5.49 -4.18 12.39
N PRO A 57 5.24 -4.57 11.13
CA PRO A 57 5.03 -5.95 10.72
C PRO A 57 6.16 -6.90 11.10
N LEU A 58 5.83 -8.17 11.30
CA LEU A 58 6.82 -9.22 11.58
C LEU A 58 7.93 -9.33 10.52
N ALA A 59 7.61 -9.17 9.23
CA ALA A 59 8.59 -9.26 8.15
C ALA A 59 9.71 -8.22 8.32
N ASP A 60 9.36 -6.94 8.50
CA ASP A 60 10.31 -5.86 8.74
C ASP A 60 11.18 -6.13 9.99
N ARG A 61 10.59 -6.74 11.03
CA ARG A 61 11.36 -7.15 12.23
C ARG A 61 12.35 -8.26 11.93
N MET A 62 11.97 -9.25 11.13
CA MET A 62 12.86 -10.34 10.72
C MET A 62 14.02 -9.80 9.88
N ASP A 63 13.76 -8.94 8.90
CA ASP A 63 14.81 -8.30 8.10
C ASP A 63 15.78 -7.48 8.98
N ALA A 64 15.25 -6.80 10.00
CA ALA A 64 16.08 -6.09 10.98
C ALA A 64 16.92 -7.02 11.86
N VAL A 65 16.43 -8.22 12.19
CA VAL A 65 17.17 -9.26 12.94
C VAL A 65 18.26 -9.86 12.06
N ASP A 66 17.92 -10.25 10.83
CA ASP A 66 18.84 -10.88 9.88
C ASP A 66 20.01 -9.94 9.56
N SER A 67 19.72 -8.66 9.36
CA SER A 67 20.74 -7.63 9.14
C SER A 67 21.58 -7.26 10.38
N MET A 68 21.36 -7.92 11.52
CA MET A 68 22.18 -7.80 12.73
C MET A 68 23.06 -9.03 12.99
N ASP A 69 23.04 -10.05 12.11
CA ASP A 69 23.78 -11.31 12.27
C ASP A 69 23.56 -11.98 13.64
N VAL A 70 22.36 -11.86 14.20
CA VAL A 70 22.01 -12.46 15.50
C VAL A 70 21.71 -13.95 15.29
N PRO A 71 22.21 -14.87 16.13
CA PRO A 71 21.91 -16.29 15.97
C PRO A 71 20.41 -16.61 16.09
N ASP A 72 19.87 -17.33 15.11
CA ASP A 72 18.44 -17.72 14.95
C ASP A 72 17.81 -18.46 16.14
N THR A 73 18.61 -18.94 17.10
CA THR A 73 18.18 -19.92 18.11
C THR A 73 18.01 -19.34 19.52
N SER A 74 18.22 -18.04 19.71
CA SER A 74 18.18 -17.42 21.04
C SER A 74 16.98 -16.48 21.19
N ASN A 75 16.27 -16.59 22.33
CA ASN A 75 15.37 -15.54 22.76
C ASN A 75 16.15 -14.23 22.78
N LEU A 76 15.75 -13.28 21.93
CA LEU A 76 16.42 -11.99 21.83
C LEU A 76 16.43 -11.33 23.21
N THR A 77 17.60 -10.85 23.64
CA THR A 77 17.68 -10.10 24.89
C THR A 77 16.89 -8.79 24.76
N LEU A 78 16.47 -8.21 25.89
CA LEU A 78 15.82 -6.89 25.88
C LEU A 78 16.68 -5.83 25.17
N ALA A 79 18.01 -5.87 25.36
CA ALA A 79 18.93 -4.96 24.70
C ALA A 79 18.86 -5.11 23.17
N THR A 80 18.86 -6.35 22.66
CA THR A 80 18.71 -6.62 21.23
C THR A 80 17.36 -6.14 20.70
N ARG A 81 16.26 -6.40 21.42
CA ARG A 81 14.91 -5.93 21.05
C ARG A 81 14.83 -4.40 20.97
N LEU A 82 15.46 -3.68 21.91
CA LEU A 82 15.54 -2.21 21.89
C LEU A 82 16.36 -1.66 20.72
N ILE A 83 17.48 -2.32 20.38
CA ILE A 83 18.29 -1.94 19.21
C ILE A 83 17.49 -2.11 17.91
N ILE A 84 16.80 -3.24 17.76
CA ILE A 84 15.92 -3.50 16.61
C ILE A 84 14.81 -2.45 16.53
N ALA A 85 14.13 -2.17 17.63
CA ALA A 85 13.07 -1.17 17.67
C ALA A 85 13.58 0.21 17.24
N ARG A 86 14.77 0.63 17.70
CA ARG A 86 15.39 1.89 17.28
C ARG A 86 15.77 1.88 15.80
N LYS A 87 16.32 0.77 15.28
CA LYS A 87 16.69 0.62 13.86
C LYS A 87 15.46 0.75 12.95
N LEU A 88 14.32 0.24 13.39
CA LEU A 88 13.04 0.35 12.71
C LEU A 88 12.35 1.71 12.90
N GLY A 89 12.98 2.65 13.63
CA GLY A 89 12.40 3.97 13.91
C GLY A 89 11.11 3.90 14.73
N ALA A 90 11.00 2.91 15.63
CA ALA A 90 9.86 2.78 16.51
C ALA A 90 9.95 3.75 17.69
N ASP A 91 8.82 4.36 18.04
CA ASP A 91 8.69 5.21 19.22
C ASP A 91 8.58 4.38 20.51
N SER A 92 8.03 3.17 20.40
CA SER A 92 7.88 2.27 21.54
C SER A 92 8.10 0.80 21.22
N LEU A 93 8.55 0.06 22.23
CA LEU A 93 8.68 -1.40 22.24
C LEU A 93 7.68 -1.99 23.24
N LEU A 94 6.89 -2.97 22.80
CA LEU A 94 6.00 -3.76 23.65
C LEU A 94 6.48 -5.21 23.71
N THR A 95 6.69 -5.71 24.93
CA THR A 95 7.10 -7.09 25.20
C THR A 95 6.42 -7.55 26.49
N GLY A 96 6.54 -8.83 26.85
CA GLY A 96 5.99 -9.28 28.11
C GLY A 96 6.23 -10.75 28.40
N SER A 97 5.46 -11.25 29.35
CA SER A 97 5.41 -12.67 29.67
C SER A 97 3.99 -13.10 30.02
N PHE A 98 3.72 -14.39 29.96
CA PHE A 98 2.44 -14.96 30.35
C PHE A 98 2.61 -16.27 31.12
N SER A 99 1.60 -16.65 31.88
CA SER A 99 1.48 -17.98 32.48
C SER A 99 0.04 -18.48 32.39
N VAL A 100 -0.15 -19.78 32.25
CA VAL A 100 -1.48 -20.41 32.15
C VAL A 100 -1.71 -21.36 33.31
N ALA A 101 -2.83 -21.18 34.02
CA ALA A 101 -3.26 -22.07 35.08
C ALA A 101 -4.78 -22.20 35.09
N LYS A 102 -5.30 -23.45 35.07
CA LYS A 102 -6.75 -23.75 35.18
C LYS A 102 -7.63 -22.94 34.22
N ASP A 103 -7.27 -22.90 32.93
CA ASP A 103 -7.97 -22.14 31.87
C ASP A 103 -7.90 -20.60 31.98
N GLU A 104 -7.13 -20.07 32.93
CA GLU A 104 -6.85 -18.64 33.07
C GLU A 104 -5.43 -18.33 32.57
N ILE A 105 -5.32 -17.30 31.73
CA ILE A 105 -4.06 -16.74 31.26
C ILE A 105 -3.77 -15.49 32.10
N SER A 106 -2.64 -15.48 32.81
CA SER A 106 -2.10 -14.28 33.47
C SER A 106 -1.02 -13.67 32.58
N ILE A 107 -1.22 -12.42 32.14
CA ILE A 107 -0.34 -11.74 31.19
C ILE A 107 0.28 -10.50 31.84
N GLN A 108 1.58 -10.32 31.67
CA GLN A 108 2.31 -9.11 32.03
C GLN A 108 2.82 -8.42 30.76
N PHE A 109 2.41 -7.18 30.55
CA PHE A 109 2.84 -6.32 29.45
C PHE A 109 3.88 -5.33 29.93
N THR A 110 4.84 -5.02 29.10
CA THR A 110 5.88 -4.03 29.38
C THR A 110 6.12 -3.19 28.14
N ARG A 111 5.78 -1.90 28.23
CA ARG A 111 6.03 -0.90 27.19
C ARG A 111 7.27 -0.09 27.56
N TYR A 112 8.17 0.06 26.59
CA TYR A 112 9.34 0.92 26.65
C TYR A 112 9.18 2.07 25.67
N ASP A 113 9.32 3.30 26.13
CA ASP A 113 9.51 4.48 25.26
C ASP A 113 10.99 4.51 24.86
N ILE A 114 11.27 4.39 23.55
CA ILE A 114 12.64 4.15 23.03
C ILE A 114 13.57 5.32 23.28
N ASP A 115 13.04 6.54 23.27
CA ASP A 115 13.83 7.77 23.42
C ASP A 115 13.85 8.26 24.86
N LYS A 116 12.74 8.12 25.59
CA LYS A 116 12.65 8.56 26.99
C LYS A 116 13.21 7.53 27.98
N LEU A 117 13.42 6.29 27.54
CA LEU A 117 13.83 5.15 28.37
C LEU A 117 12.90 4.93 29.58
N VAL A 118 11.61 5.27 29.41
CA VAL A 118 10.59 5.05 30.43
C VAL A 118 9.95 3.69 30.20
N GLN A 119 9.85 2.90 31.27
CA GLN A 119 9.17 1.61 31.28
C GLN A 119 7.82 1.72 32.00
N LYS A 120 6.78 1.18 31.39
CA LYS A 120 5.46 0.99 32.02
C LYS A 120 5.07 -0.48 31.96
N THR A 121 4.70 -1.05 33.11
CA THR A 121 4.31 -2.47 33.23
C THR A 121 2.87 -2.57 33.68
N GLU A 122 2.08 -3.39 32.99
CA GLU A 122 0.67 -3.64 33.28
C GLU A 122 0.40 -5.15 33.33
N LYS A 123 -0.62 -5.57 34.08
CA LYS A 123 -0.99 -6.99 34.22
C LYS A 123 -2.48 -7.19 34.03
N CYS A 124 -2.85 -8.30 33.41
CA CYS A 124 -4.25 -8.72 33.32
C CYS A 124 -4.40 -10.24 33.40
N LYS A 125 -5.65 -10.66 33.58
CA LYS A 125 -6.06 -12.06 33.61
C LYS A 125 -7.25 -12.24 32.68
N VAL A 126 -7.21 -13.26 31.85
CA VAL A 126 -8.27 -13.56 30.87
C VAL A 126 -8.49 -15.06 30.77
N SER A 127 -9.71 -15.48 30.42
CA SER A 127 -9.99 -16.91 30.15
C SER A 127 -9.49 -17.30 28.76
N MET A 128 -8.90 -18.48 28.64
CA MET A 128 -8.43 -19.08 27.38
C MET A 128 -9.58 -19.35 26.40
N THR A 129 -10.73 -19.82 26.88
CA THR A 129 -11.88 -20.21 26.02
C THR A 129 -12.37 -19.05 25.12
N GLY A 130 -12.39 -17.82 25.66
CA GLY A 130 -12.79 -16.59 24.95
C GLY A 130 -11.64 -15.63 24.65
N PHE A 131 -10.39 -16.10 24.76
CA PHE A 131 -9.24 -15.40 24.21
C PHE A 131 -9.42 -15.35 22.69
N PRO A 132 -9.16 -14.27 21.92
CA PRO A 132 -8.63 -12.93 22.19
C PRO A 132 -9.66 -11.84 22.58
N ALA A 133 -10.96 -12.11 22.46
CA ALA A 133 -12.02 -11.12 22.76
C ALA A 133 -11.99 -10.63 24.21
N ASN A 134 -11.69 -11.53 25.15
CA ASN A 134 -11.53 -11.21 26.57
C ASN A 134 -10.39 -10.21 26.85
N LEU A 135 -9.42 -10.08 25.95
CA LEU A 135 -8.31 -9.14 26.08
C LEU A 135 -8.63 -7.75 25.51
N SER A 136 -9.71 -7.63 24.72
CA SER A 136 -10.10 -6.38 24.06
C SER A 136 -10.28 -5.19 25.00
N PRO A 137 -10.88 -5.30 26.21
CA PRO A 137 -11.04 -4.14 27.10
C PRO A 137 -9.68 -3.64 27.59
N PHE A 138 -8.76 -4.57 27.88
CA PHE A 138 -7.41 -4.22 28.33
C PHE A 138 -6.59 -3.56 27.21
N ILE A 139 -6.68 -4.06 25.97
CA ILE A 139 -6.03 -3.44 24.81
C ILE A 139 -6.48 -1.99 24.63
N ARG A 140 -7.80 -1.75 24.70
CA ARG A 140 -8.37 -0.41 24.56
C ARG A 140 -7.98 0.50 25.73
N ASP A 141 -8.18 0.04 26.97
CA ASP A 141 -8.16 0.92 28.14
C ASP A 141 -6.75 1.10 28.73
N GLN A 142 -5.85 0.13 28.57
CA GLN A 142 -4.51 0.16 29.17
C GLN A 142 -3.38 0.31 28.15
N ILE A 143 -3.54 -0.30 26.97
CA ILE A 143 -2.52 -0.26 25.91
C ILE A 143 -2.79 0.90 24.93
N GLY A 144 -4.06 1.25 24.69
CA GLY A 144 -4.48 2.28 23.76
C GLY A 144 -4.56 1.80 22.30
N GLY A 145 -4.91 0.52 22.09
CA GLY A 145 -5.10 -0.07 20.76
C GLY A 145 -6.57 -0.30 20.40
N GLU A 146 -6.80 -0.69 19.16
CA GLU A 146 -8.12 -1.04 18.62
C GLU A 146 -8.24 -2.57 18.47
N TYR A 147 -9.29 -3.17 19.00
CA TYR A 147 -9.51 -4.61 18.83
C TYR A 147 -10.16 -4.89 17.47
N ARG A 148 -9.49 -5.68 16.62
CA ARG A 148 -9.87 -5.89 15.20
C ARG A 148 -10.35 -7.30 14.86
N TYR A 149 -10.56 -8.14 15.86
CA TYR A 149 -11.00 -9.51 15.67
C TYR A 149 -12.51 -9.64 15.98
N PRO A 150 -13.24 -10.57 15.34
CA PRO A 150 -14.63 -10.81 15.69
C PRO A 150 -14.78 -11.25 17.15
N GLU A 151 -15.85 -10.83 17.84
CA GLU A 151 -16.16 -11.30 19.20
C GLU A 151 -16.41 -12.81 19.26
N SER A 152 -16.86 -13.40 18.15
CA SER A 152 -17.07 -14.83 17.99
C SER A 152 -15.78 -15.64 17.78
N PHE A 153 -14.62 -14.98 17.66
CA PHE A 153 -13.35 -15.65 17.41
C PHE A 153 -12.85 -16.30 18.70
N THR A 154 -13.02 -17.62 18.79
CA THR A 154 -12.72 -18.42 19.98
C THR A 154 -11.22 -18.65 20.18
N GLY A 155 -10.82 -19.02 21.41
CA GLY A 155 -9.41 -19.34 21.71
C GLY A 155 -8.84 -20.44 20.84
N HIS A 156 -9.63 -21.48 20.55
CA HIS A 156 -9.20 -22.58 19.68
C HIS A 156 -9.02 -22.15 18.22
N GLN A 157 -9.90 -21.27 17.72
CA GLN A 157 -9.76 -20.72 16.37
C GLN A 157 -8.54 -19.79 16.28
N PHE A 158 -8.29 -18.99 17.32
CA PHE A 158 -7.11 -18.13 17.39
C PHE A 158 -5.81 -18.94 17.49
N GLU A 159 -5.78 -20.01 18.28
CA GLU A 159 -4.66 -20.96 18.29
C GLU A 159 -4.40 -21.53 16.89
N ALA A 160 -5.44 -22.02 16.22
CA ALA A 160 -5.33 -22.58 14.87
C ALA A 160 -4.83 -21.55 13.86
N TYR A 161 -5.24 -20.29 14.01
CA TYR A 161 -4.76 -19.15 13.22
C TYR A 161 -3.25 -18.92 13.44
N VAL A 162 -2.81 -18.73 14.67
CA VAL A 162 -1.41 -18.44 15.00
C VAL A 162 -0.49 -19.58 14.57
N ARG A 163 -0.85 -20.83 14.90
CA ARG A 163 -0.08 -22.00 14.45
C ARG A 163 -0.07 -22.14 12.92
N GLY A 164 -1.16 -21.78 12.27
CA GLY A 164 -1.26 -21.76 10.81
C GLY A 164 -0.30 -20.74 10.18
N MET A 165 -0.18 -19.55 10.77
CA MET A 165 0.79 -18.54 10.33
C MET A 165 2.23 -19.00 10.53
N LEU A 166 2.56 -19.50 11.73
CA LEU A 166 3.92 -19.98 12.03
C LEU A 166 4.36 -21.10 11.08
N ARG A 167 3.47 -22.03 10.75
CA ARG A 167 3.74 -23.05 9.72
C ARG A 167 3.92 -22.41 8.36
N GLY A 168 3.01 -21.53 7.95
CA GLY A 168 3.09 -20.82 6.68
C GLY A 168 4.44 -20.13 6.47
N ILE A 169 4.97 -19.47 7.49
CA ILE A 169 6.29 -18.83 7.47
C ILE A 169 7.39 -19.88 7.35
N ALA A 170 7.38 -20.91 8.20
CA ALA A 170 8.48 -21.87 8.30
C ALA A 170 8.58 -22.83 7.11
N ASN A 171 7.46 -23.21 6.49
CA ASN A 171 7.44 -24.29 5.49
C ASN A 171 6.43 -24.06 4.35
N THR A 172 5.85 -22.87 4.21
CA THR A 172 4.85 -22.54 3.17
C THR A 172 3.57 -23.41 3.18
N ASP A 173 3.27 -24.08 4.30
CA ASP A 173 2.03 -24.84 4.49
C ASP A 173 0.88 -23.95 5.01
N PHE A 174 0.04 -23.52 4.08
CA PHE A 174 -1.11 -22.65 4.36
C PHE A 174 -2.43 -23.41 4.58
N LYS A 175 -2.45 -24.75 4.52
CA LYS A 175 -3.71 -25.53 4.49
C LYS A 175 -4.59 -25.28 5.71
N ALA A 176 -3.99 -25.22 6.90
CA ALA A 176 -4.73 -25.05 8.15
C ALA A 176 -5.37 -23.66 8.24
N ILE A 177 -4.61 -22.60 7.92
CA ILE A 177 -5.08 -21.21 7.98
C ILE A 177 -6.10 -20.91 6.88
N ILE A 178 -5.93 -21.46 5.66
CA ILE A 178 -6.92 -21.38 4.58
C ILE A 178 -8.24 -22.03 5.01
N LYS A 179 -8.18 -23.22 5.62
CA LYS A 179 -9.36 -23.92 6.13
C LYS A 179 -10.07 -23.12 7.22
N LEU A 180 -9.32 -22.43 8.08
CA LEU A 180 -9.88 -21.55 9.10
C LEU A 180 -10.55 -20.30 8.50
N ALA A 181 -9.90 -19.65 7.53
CA ALA A 181 -10.43 -18.48 6.82
C ALA A 181 -11.70 -18.80 5.99
N GLY A 182 -11.94 -20.07 5.65
CA GLY A 182 -13.21 -20.52 5.09
C GLY A 182 -14.35 -20.68 6.11
N LYS A 183 -14.03 -20.73 7.41
CA LYS A 183 -15.01 -20.89 8.51
C LYS A 183 -15.32 -19.58 9.24
N VAL A 184 -14.33 -18.71 9.34
CA VAL A 184 -14.45 -17.41 10.00
C VAL A 184 -14.51 -16.34 8.92
N ALA A 185 -15.73 -16.12 8.40
CA ALA A 185 -15.98 -14.99 7.52
C ALA A 185 -15.71 -13.67 8.28
N ASP A 186 -15.31 -12.64 7.55
CA ASP A 186 -15.21 -11.26 8.06
C ASP A 186 -14.20 -11.04 9.21
N CYS A 187 -13.12 -11.83 9.24
CA CYS A 187 -11.98 -11.55 10.09
C CYS A 187 -10.90 -10.83 9.26
N GLU A 188 -10.83 -9.51 9.36
CA GLU A 188 -9.87 -8.70 8.59
C GLU A 188 -8.41 -9.08 8.89
N PRO A 189 -7.95 -9.18 10.16
CA PRO A 189 -6.56 -9.53 10.42
C PRO A 189 -6.16 -10.88 9.84
N LEU A 190 -7.06 -11.88 9.93
CA LEU A 190 -6.87 -13.19 9.32
C LEU A 190 -6.73 -13.09 7.79
N SER A 191 -7.58 -12.31 7.14
CA SER A 191 -7.55 -12.12 5.68
C SER A 191 -6.29 -11.39 5.24
N ARG A 192 -5.89 -10.35 5.98
CA ARG A 192 -4.67 -9.56 5.73
C ARG A 192 -3.43 -10.42 5.85
N ASN A 193 -3.26 -11.09 6.99
CA ASN A 193 -2.05 -11.85 7.26
C ASN A 193 -1.95 -13.09 6.38
N LEU A 194 -3.07 -13.77 6.09
CA LEU A 194 -3.06 -14.86 5.11
C LEU A 194 -2.76 -14.37 3.69
N GLY A 195 -3.36 -13.25 3.27
CA GLY A 195 -3.08 -12.64 1.97
C GLY A 195 -1.60 -12.29 1.80
N ASN A 196 -1.00 -11.68 2.83
CA ASN A 196 0.42 -11.33 2.84
C ASN A 196 1.33 -12.57 2.79
N LEU A 197 1.04 -13.61 3.56
CA LEU A 197 1.80 -14.86 3.53
C LEU A 197 1.76 -15.54 2.16
N LEU A 198 0.60 -15.54 1.51
CA LEU A 198 0.43 -16.09 0.16
C LEU A 198 1.17 -15.25 -0.89
N TYR A 199 1.08 -13.92 -0.78
CA TYR A 199 1.79 -12.98 -1.65
C TYR A 199 3.31 -13.19 -1.56
N ASN A 200 3.88 -13.17 -0.35
CA ASN A 200 5.31 -13.38 -0.12
C ASN A 200 5.80 -14.77 -0.60
N SER A 201 4.89 -15.73 -0.79
CA SER A 201 5.20 -17.07 -1.31
C SER A 201 4.97 -17.20 -2.82
N GLY A 202 4.72 -16.10 -3.53
CA GLY A 202 4.44 -16.09 -4.97
C GLY A 202 3.09 -16.69 -5.37
N LYS A 203 2.15 -16.86 -4.43
CA LYS A 203 0.81 -17.44 -4.68
C LYS A 203 -0.21 -16.33 -4.92
N PHE A 204 0.01 -15.51 -5.95
CA PHE A 204 -0.68 -14.24 -6.17
C PHE A 204 -2.20 -14.39 -6.38
N GLU A 205 -2.67 -15.40 -7.13
CA GLU A 205 -4.11 -15.61 -7.33
C GLU A 205 -4.82 -15.91 -6.00
N ALA A 206 -4.19 -16.75 -5.17
CA ALA A 206 -4.73 -17.10 -3.86
C ALA A 206 -4.66 -15.92 -2.90
N ALA A 207 -3.57 -15.15 -2.92
CA ALA A 207 -3.41 -13.94 -2.10
C ALA A 207 -4.52 -12.92 -2.40
N LEU A 208 -4.77 -12.65 -3.68
CA LEU A 208 -5.77 -11.68 -4.13
C LEU A 208 -7.18 -12.02 -3.64
N VAL A 209 -7.54 -13.31 -3.53
CA VAL A 209 -8.84 -13.75 -2.98
C VAL A 209 -9.06 -13.29 -1.54
N TYR A 210 -7.99 -13.24 -0.73
CA TYR A 210 -8.09 -12.81 0.67
C TYR A 210 -7.91 -11.30 0.82
N LEU A 211 -7.00 -10.69 0.06
CA LEU A 211 -6.77 -9.24 0.10
C LEU A 211 -8.01 -8.46 -0.39
N LYS A 212 -8.75 -8.97 -1.39
CA LYS A 212 -10.04 -8.40 -1.84
C LYS A 212 -11.15 -8.40 -0.77
N ARG A 213 -10.97 -9.10 0.37
CA ARG A 213 -11.93 -9.09 1.49
C ARG A 213 -11.69 -7.96 2.48
N LEU A 214 -10.56 -7.27 2.36
CA LEU A 214 -10.22 -6.17 3.25
C LEU A 214 -11.06 -4.93 2.89
N PRO A 215 -11.39 -4.07 3.87
CA PRO A 215 -12.11 -2.84 3.59
C PRO A 215 -11.26 -1.90 2.73
N GLU A 216 -11.90 -1.00 1.98
CA GLU A 216 -11.21 0.02 1.17
C GLU A 216 -10.33 0.98 2.02
N SER A 217 -10.53 1.01 3.33
CA SER A 217 -9.66 1.75 4.27
C SER A 217 -8.35 1.03 4.58
N ASP A 218 -8.20 -0.24 4.21
CA ASP A 218 -6.95 -0.99 4.38
C ASP A 218 -6.00 -0.72 3.21
N ILE A 219 -5.30 0.39 3.32
CA ILE A 219 -4.43 0.91 2.26
C ILE A 219 -3.29 -0.06 1.91
N PRO A 220 -2.60 -0.68 2.88
CA PRO A 220 -1.63 -1.74 2.58
C PRO A 220 -2.25 -2.93 1.85
N GLY A 221 -3.47 -3.34 2.23
CA GLY A 221 -4.21 -4.41 1.56
C GLY A 221 -4.56 -4.09 0.11
N LEU A 222 -5.01 -2.86 -0.17
CA LEU A 222 -5.27 -2.38 -1.53
C LEU A 222 -3.99 -2.37 -2.36
N PHE A 223 -2.90 -1.81 -1.82
CA PHE A 223 -1.62 -1.75 -2.52
C PHE A 223 -1.13 -3.15 -2.91
N ARG A 224 -1.14 -4.09 -1.95
CA ARG A 224 -0.75 -5.49 -2.21
C ARG A 224 -1.70 -6.20 -3.18
N SER A 225 -2.99 -5.84 -3.22
CA SER A 225 -3.91 -6.34 -4.24
C SER A 225 -3.50 -5.88 -5.64
N GLY A 226 -3.09 -4.62 -5.78
CA GLY A 226 -2.52 -4.08 -7.02
C GLY A 226 -1.27 -4.84 -7.46
N MET A 227 -0.36 -5.11 -6.53
CA MET A 227 0.85 -5.91 -6.81
C MET A 227 0.51 -7.34 -7.24
N CYS A 228 -0.46 -8.00 -6.60
CA CYS A 228 -0.92 -9.32 -7.06
C CYS A 228 -1.41 -9.26 -8.51
N CYS A 229 -2.20 -8.25 -8.88
CA CYS A 229 -2.71 -8.09 -10.24
C CYS A 229 -1.58 -7.86 -11.26
N VAL A 230 -0.56 -7.08 -10.91
CA VAL A 230 0.65 -6.87 -11.74
C VAL A 230 1.36 -8.19 -12.02
N GLU A 231 1.63 -8.99 -10.98
CA GLU A 231 2.30 -10.29 -11.11
C GLU A 231 1.48 -11.28 -11.97
N LEU A 232 0.15 -11.15 -11.93
CA LEU A 232 -0.78 -11.90 -12.76
C LEU A 232 -0.98 -11.31 -14.17
N LYS A 233 -0.30 -10.20 -14.48
CA LYS A 233 -0.44 -9.42 -15.73
C LYS A 233 -1.86 -8.88 -15.97
N ASP A 234 -2.64 -8.73 -14.91
CA ASP A 234 -3.95 -8.09 -14.90
C ASP A 234 -3.79 -6.60 -14.57
N TYR A 235 -3.14 -5.87 -15.48
CA TYR A 235 -2.78 -4.46 -15.26
C TYR A 235 -3.99 -3.53 -15.12
N ALA A 236 -5.15 -3.93 -15.68
CA ALA A 236 -6.39 -3.17 -15.54
C ALA A 236 -6.87 -3.18 -14.09
N ASP A 237 -7.07 -4.36 -13.49
CA ASP A 237 -7.43 -4.47 -12.07
C ASP A 237 -6.32 -3.87 -11.18
N GLY A 238 -5.05 -4.09 -11.53
CA GLY A 238 -3.90 -3.54 -10.79
C GLY A 238 -3.95 -2.01 -10.71
N LEU A 239 -4.23 -1.35 -11.84
CA LEU A 239 -4.41 0.09 -11.89
C LEU A 239 -5.57 0.57 -11.01
N ILE A 240 -6.70 -0.15 -10.96
CA ILE A 240 -7.83 0.20 -10.08
C ILE A 240 -7.35 0.25 -8.63
N PHE A 241 -6.65 -0.80 -8.19
CA PHE A 241 -6.16 -0.89 -6.82
C PHE A 241 -5.18 0.23 -6.47
N PHE A 242 -4.20 0.52 -7.33
CA PHE A 242 -3.24 1.61 -7.06
C PHE A 242 -3.93 2.98 -7.01
N LEU A 243 -4.92 3.24 -7.85
CA LEU A 243 -5.70 4.48 -7.79
C LEU A 243 -6.54 4.59 -6.52
N GLN A 244 -7.09 3.47 -6.03
CA GLN A 244 -7.77 3.43 -4.74
C GLN A 244 -6.80 3.69 -3.58
N THR A 245 -5.59 3.12 -3.62
CA THR A 245 -4.52 3.41 -2.65
C THR A 245 -4.21 4.91 -2.65
N LEU A 246 -3.99 5.52 -3.82
CA LEU A 246 -3.67 6.94 -4.00
C LEU A 246 -4.76 7.91 -3.54
N LYS A 247 -6.01 7.44 -3.47
CA LYS A 247 -7.13 8.22 -2.92
C LYS A 247 -6.98 8.46 -1.42
N SER A 248 -6.33 7.54 -0.72
CA SER A 248 -6.22 7.55 0.74
C SER A 248 -4.83 7.90 1.23
N GLU A 249 -3.78 7.37 0.59
CA GLU A 249 -2.39 7.59 0.94
C GLU A 249 -1.57 7.82 -0.33
N ARG A 250 -0.83 8.93 -0.38
CA ARG A 250 -0.02 9.28 -1.53
C ARG A 250 1.37 8.71 -1.38
N SER A 251 1.44 7.38 -1.45
CA SER A 251 2.72 6.71 -1.56
C SER A 251 3.27 6.88 -2.98
N MET A 252 4.53 7.27 -3.09
CA MET A 252 5.24 7.37 -4.36
C MET A 252 5.23 6.04 -5.12
N ALA A 253 5.33 4.92 -4.41
CA ALA A 253 5.26 3.58 -4.99
C ALA A 253 3.93 3.31 -5.68
N SER A 254 2.81 3.76 -5.10
CA SER A 254 1.50 3.65 -5.76
C SER A 254 1.42 4.48 -7.03
N VAL A 255 2.08 5.65 -7.07
CA VAL A 255 2.13 6.51 -8.27
C VAL A 255 2.93 5.85 -9.38
N VAL A 256 4.13 5.38 -9.04
CA VAL A 256 5.01 4.60 -9.93
C VAL A 256 4.24 3.39 -10.46
N ASN A 257 3.74 2.51 -9.60
CA ASN A 257 3.09 1.30 -10.06
C ASN A 257 1.84 1.56 -10.92
N ALA A 258 1.06 2.62 -10.62
CA ALA A 258 -0.04 3.03 -11.48
C ALA A 258 0.45 3.47 -12.88
N ALA A 259 1.54 4.23 -12.96
CA ALA A 259 2.16 4.59 -14.23
C ALA A 259 2.64 3.34 -15.00
N GLY A 260 3.28 2.38 -14.32
CA GLY A 260 3.68 1.11 -14.92
C GLY A 260 2.51 0.33 -15.51
N CYS A 261 1.40 0.23 -14.79
CA CYS A 261 0.18 -0.38 -15.33
C CYS A 261 -0.34 0.36 -16.56
N LEU A 262 -0.31 1.69 -16.58
CA LEU A 262 -0.73 2.49 -17.74
C LEU A 262 0.16 2.24 -18.96
N VAL A 263 1.47 2.13 -18.79
CA VAL A 263 2.40 1.77 -19.87
C VAL A 263 2.05 0.39 -20.42
N ALA A 264 1.90 -0.61 -19.55
CA ALA A 264 1.55 -1.97 -19.95
C ALA A 264 0.21 -2.07 -20.70
N LEU A 265 -0.73 -1.16 -20.40
CA LEU A 265 -2.02 -1.03 -21.08
C LEU A 265 -1.97 -0.20 -22.38
N GLN A 266 -0.79 0.17 -22.86
CA GLN A 266 -0.59 1.02 -24.05
C GLN A 266 -1.17 2.43 -23.88
N HIS A 267 -1.05 2.99 -22.66
CA HIS A 267 -1.42 4.36 -22.31
C HIS A 267 -0.23 5.18 -21.79
N PRO A 268 0.88 5.29 -22.55
CA PRO A 268 2.11 5.89 -22.05
C PRO A 268 2.01 7.42 -21.87
N VAL A 269 1.10 8.10 -22.57
CA VAL A 269 0.85 9.55 -22.39
C VAL A 269 0.20 9.83 -21.03
N GLU A 270 -0.74 8.97 -20.64
CA GLU A 270 -1.36 9.02 -19.32
C GLU A 270 -0.34 8.68 -18.22
N ALA A 271 0.53 7.70 -18.46
CA ALA A 271 1.61 7.35 -17.55
C ALA A 271 2.57 8.54 -17.32
N GLU A 272 2.97 9.24 -18.38
CA GLU A 272 3.80 10.45 -18.31
C GLU A 272 3.12 11.54 -17.49
N THR A 273 1.83 11.79 -17.76
CA THR A 273 1.02 12.74 -16.99
C THR A 273 1.01 12.38 -15.50
N PHE A 274 0.91 11.08 -15.18
CA PHE A 274 0.90 10.59 -13.81
C PHE A 274 2.26 10.78 -13.14
N LEU A 275 3.36 10.47 -13.81
CA LEU A 275 4.70 10.65 -13.26
C LEU A 275 5.06 12.12 -13.11
N ASP A 276 4.64 12.99 -14.02
CA ASP A 276 4.85 14.45 -13.96
C ASP A 276 4.18 15.09 -12.74
N THR A 277 3.13 14.45 -12.23
CA THR A 277 2.43 14.93 -11.06
C THR A 277 3.26 14.79 -9.79
N VAL A 278 4.22 13.86 -9.73
CA VAL A 278 5.07 13.64 -8.54
C VAL A 278 6.04 14.82 -8.38
N PRO A 279 5.87 15.69 -7.36
CA PRO A 279 6.81 16.77 -7.12
C PRO A 279 8.15 16.18 -6.67
N GLY A 280 9.25 16.72 -7.18
CA GLY A 280 10.56 16.48 -6.59
C GLY A 280 10.61 17.18 -5.24
N VAL A 281 10.73 16.43 -4.15
CA VAL A 281 10.85 16.99 -2.80
C VAL A 281 12.16 17.79 -2.76
N GLY A 282 12.07 19.11 -2.63
CA GLY A 282 13.25 19.99 -2.62
C GLY A 282 13.90 20.24 -3.99
N GLY A 283 13.24 19.90 -5.09
CA GLY A 283 13.80 20.04 -6.44
C GLY A 283 14.57 18.81 -6.92
N ASP A 284 14.85 17.86 -6.02
CA ASP A 284 15.41 16.55 -6.37
C ASP A 284 14.26 15.57 -6.57
N VAL A 285 14.07 15.12 -7.81
CA VAL A 285 13.10 14.07 -8.14
C VAL A 285 13.68 12.73 -7.70
N ASP A 286 12.85 11.89 -7.08
CA ASP A 286 13.26 10.55 -6.67
C ASP A 286 13.86 9.78 -7.86
N PRO A 287 15.02 9.11 -7.68
CA PRO A 287 15.66 8.34 -8.74
C PRO A 287 14.72 7.34 -9.42
N VAL A 288 13.87 6.66 -8.66
CA VAL A 288 12.94 5.66 -9.21
C VAL A 288 11.97 6.34 -10.18
N VAL A 289 11.43 7.49 -9.79
CA VAL A 289 10.52 8.27 -10.65
C VAL A 289 11.21 8.78 -11.90
N LEU A 290 12.47 9.24 -11.80
CA LEU A 290 13.25 9.65 -12.97
C LEU A 290 13.49 8.47 -13.93
N PHE A 291 13.85 7.31 -13.41
CA PHE A 291 14.05 6.12 -14.21
C PHE A 291 12.76 5.71 -14.94
N ASP A 292 11.63 5.67 -14.23
CA ASP A 292 10.34 5.34 -14.83
C ASP A 292 9.91 6.36 -15.88
N ARG A 293 10.14 7.67 -15.65
CA ARG A 293 9.88 8.71 -16.67
C ARG A 293 10.68 8.45 -17.95
N ALA A 294 11.93 8.00 -17.84
CA ALA A 294 12.74 7.64 -19.00
C ALA A 294 12.16 6.41 -19.72
N VAL A 295 11.70 5.39 -19.00
CA VAL A 295 11.02 4.22 -19.59
C VAL A 295 9.77 4.65 -20.34
N VAL A 296 8.92 5.50 -19.72
CA VAL A 296 7.71 6.02 -20.36
C VAL A 296 8.03 6.83 -21.62
N ALA A 297 9.04 7.70 -21.59
CA ALA A 297 9.47 8.46 -22.76
C ALA A 297 9.96 7.54 -23.89
N ALA A 298 10.71 6.49 -23.55
CA ALA A 298 11.16 5.48 -24.52
C ALA A 298 9.97 4.74 -25.15
N GLU A 299 8.96 4.33 -24.39
CA GLU A 299 7.73 3.70 -24.90
C GLU A 299 6.95 4.59 -25.86
N GLN A 300 6.99 5.91 -25.67
CA GLN A 300 6.38 6.87 -26.60
C GLN A 300 7.23 7.11 -27.86
N GLY A 301 8.42 6.53 -27.95
CA GLY A 301 9.39 6.81 -29.01
C GLY A 301 10.10 8.17 -28.89
N LYS A 302 10.03 8.81 -27.71
CA LYS A 302 10.72 10.08 -27.40
C LYS A 302 12.15 9.79 -26.92
N TRP A 303 12.97 9.22 -27.80
CA TRP A 303 14.30 8.69 -27.45
C TRP A 303 15.24 9.74 -26.86
N ASP A 304 15.25 10.96 -27.42
CA ASP A 304 16.09 12.05 -26.94
C ASP A 304 15.66 12.51 -25.53
N ASP A 305 14.35 12.60 -25.27
CA ASP A 305 13.82 12.94 -23.94
C ASP A 305 14.19 11.86 -22.92
N ALA A 306 14.04 10.58 -23.28
CA ALA A 306 14.43 9.47 -22.43
C ALA A 306 15.92 9.53 -22.05
N LEU A 307 16.81 9.79 -23.01
CA LEU A 307 18.25 9.93 -22.76
C LEU A 307 18.58 11.16 -21.90
N ASN A 308 17.89 12.28 -22.10
CA ASN A 308 18.05 13.48 -21.28
C ASN A 308 17.64 13.21 -19.83
N ILE A 309 16.51 12.51 -19.61
CA ILE A 309 16.04 12.12 -18.27
C ILE A 309 17.05 11.16 -17.62
N LEU A 310 17.55 10.17 -18.35
CA LEU A 310 18.58 9.25 -17.86
C LEU A 310 19.89 9.96 -17.51
N SER A 311 20.27 11.00 -18.25
CA SER A 311 21.44 11.82 -17.95
C SER A 311 21.30 12.48 -16.57
N CYS A 312 20.11 13.04 -16.28
CA CYS A 312 19.80 13.59 -14.96
C CYS A 312 19.89 12.52 -13.87
N TYR A 313 19.32 11.32 -14.11
CA TYR A 313 19.42 10.18 -13.19
C TYR A 313 20.88 9.81 -12.89
N VAL A 314 21.69 9.59 -13.93
CA VAL A 314 23.09 9.17 -13.79
C VAL A 314 23.96 10.26 -13.15
N SER A 315 23.63 11.54 -13.33
CA SER A 315 24.36 12.64 -12.70
C SER A 315 24.18 12.69 -11.18
N SER A 316 23.06 12.18 -10.68
CA SER A 316 22.67 12.21 -9.27
C SER A 316 22.85 10.87 -8.57
N PHE A 317 22.89 9.76 -9.33
CA PHE A 317 22.82 8.40 -8.78
C PHE A 317 23.81 7.43 -9.43
N ARG A 318 24.05 6.31 -8.74
CA ARG A 318 24.93 5.25 -9.24
C ARG A 318 24.28 4.57 -10.44
N ILE A 319 25.01 4.49 -11.55
CA ILE A 319 24.59 3.77 -12.75
C ILE A 319 24.33 2.30 -12.41
N THR A 320 23.09 1.84 -12.62
CA THR A 320 22.72 0.42 -12.55
C THR A 320 22.87 -0.26 -13.91
N ASP A 321 22.83 -1.59 -13.95
CA ASP A 321 22.91 -2.30 -15.23
C ASP A 321 21.64 -2.10 -16.07
N GLU A 322 20.47 -1.95 -15.44
CA GLU A 322 19.21 -1.59 -16.09
C GLU A 322 19.30 -0.20 -16.74
N THR A 323 19.91 0.76 -16.05
CA THR A 323 20.15 2.11 -16.58
C THR A 323 21.02 2.06 -17.83
N LYS A 324 22.08 1.24 -17.83
CA LYS A 324 22.94 1.05 -19.01
C LYS A 324 22.19 0.38 -20.15
N GLN A 325 21.38 -0.64 -19.85
CA GLN A 325 20.62 -1.35 -20.86
C GLN A 325 19.57 -0.45 -21.52
N LEU A 326 18.83 0.33 -20.73
CA LEU A 326 17.86 1.30 -21.26
C LEU A 326 18.56 2.41 -22.06
N ALA A 327 19.68 2.94 -21.57
CA ALA A 327 20.47 3.93 -22.31
C ALA A 327 20.99 3.37 -23.64
N ALA A 328 21.54 2.14 -23.65
CA ALA A 328 22.00 1.47 -24.86
C ALA A 328 20.86 1.23 -25.85
N PHE A 329 19.69 0.81 -25.35
CA PHE A 329 18.47 0.65 -26.15
C PHE A 329 18.06 1.98 -26.81
N CYS A 330 17.99 3.06 -26.04
CA CYS A 330 17.65 4.39 -26.57
C CYS A 330 18.71 4.92 -27.55
N CYS A 331 20.00 4.76 -27.27
CA CYS A 331 21.08 5.18 -28.17
C CYS A 331 21.09 4.42 -29.50
N GLY A 332 20.70 3.14 -29.51
CA GLY A 332 20.53 2.36 -30.75
C GLY A 332 19.37 2.85 -31.63
N LYS A 333 18.49 3.70 -31.09
CA LYS A 333 17.31 4.26 -31.78
C LYS A 333 17.38 5.78 -31.97
N CYS A 334 18.22 6.50 -31.23
CA CYS A 334 18.45 7.95 -31.41
C CYS A 334 19.50 8.20 -32.50
N ASN A 335 19.37 9.31 -33.24
CA ASN A 335 20.42 9.83 -34.14
C ASN A 335 21.25 10.93 -33.46
N CYS A 336 21.37 10.86 -32.13
CA CYS A 336 21.84 11.94 -31.28
C CYS A 336 23.32 11.77 -30.90
N THR A 337 24.01 12.88 -30.61
CA THR A 337 25.40 12.89 -30.09
C THR A 337 25.43 12.92 -28.56
N HIS A 338 24.47 12.25 -27.91
CA HIS A 338 24.32 12.35 -26.46
C HIS A 338 25.54 11.73 -25.74
N PRO A 339 26.03 12.29 -24.61
CA PRO A 339 27.21 11.77 -23.91
C PRO A 339 27.12 10.27 -23.57
N LEU A 340 25.93 9.80 -23.18
CA LEU A 340 25.65 8.38 -22.94
C LEU A 340 25.79 7.50 -24.19
N CYS A 341 25.73 8.08 -25.40
CA CYS A 341 25.95 7.36 -26.65
C CYS A 341 27.41 7.43 -27.14
N ALA A 342 28.22 8.37 -26.62
CA ALA A 342 29.61 8.57 -27.01
C ALA A 342 30.60 7.72 -26.19
N GLU A 343 30.26 7.42 -24.93
CA GLU A 343 31.08 6.61 -24.03
C GLU A 343 30.80 5.11 -24.20
N GLY A 344 31.33 4.51 -25.28
CA GLY A 344 31.69 3.09 -25.27
C GLY A 344 30.56 2.07 -25.42
N THR A 345 29.83 2.10 -26.53
CA THR A 345 29.31 0.84 -27.08
C THR A 345 30.46 0.13 -27.79
N GLU A 346 31.25 -0.67 -27.06
CA GLU A 346 31.71 -1.92 -27.69
C GLU A 346 30.46 -2.54 -28.30
N GLU A 347 30.47 -2.78 -29.61
CA GLU A 347 29.32 -3.31 -30.35
C GLU A 347 28.65 -4.40 -29.53
N VAL A 348 27.54 -4.05 -28.86
CA VAL A 348 26.73 -5.04 -28.15
C VAL A 348 26.08 -5.84 -29.27
N ASN A 349 26.80 -6.87 -29.72
CA ASN A 349 26.49 -7.75 -30.86
C ASN A 349 25.30 -8.68 -30.53
N GLY A 350 24.27 -8.13 -29.87
CA GLY A 350 23.00 -8.77 -29.59
C GLY A 350 21.92 -8.19 -30.50
N ASN A 351 21.01 -9.04 -30.97
CA ASN A 351 19.78 -8.65 -31.67
C ASN A 351 18.88 -7.80 -30.74
N HIS A 352 19.22 -6.52 -30.54
CA HIS A 352 18.46 -5.59 -29.69
C HIS A 352 17.22 -5.01 -30.38
N GLU A 353 16.92 -5.40 -31.62
CA GLU A 353 15.76 -4.87 -32.35
C GLU A 353 14.40 -5.20 -31.71
N ASN A 354 14.33 -6.15 -30.77
CA ASN A 354 13.08 -6.62 -30.15
C ASN A 354 13.03 -6.49 -28.62
N VAL A 355 13.85 -5.63 -28.00
CA VAL A 355 13.69 -5.38 -26.56
C VAL A 355 12.47 -4.49 -26.33
N ASP A 356 11.52 -4.97 -25.55
CA ASP A 356 10.33 -4.25 -25.11
C ASP A 356 10.72 -3.28 -23.99
N PRO A 357 10.58 -1.94 -24.15
CA PRO A 357 10.98 -1.00 -23.10
C PRO A 357 10.24 -1.25 -21.77
N MET A 358 9.03 -1.80 -21.80
CA MET A 358 8.26 -2.20 -20.62
C MET A 358 8.99 -3.28 -19.79
N SER A 359 9.90 -4.05 -20.40
CA SER A 359 10.73 -5.01 -19.65
C SER A 359 11.72 -4.34 -18.69
N PHE A 360 12.00 -3.04 -18.87
CA PHE A 360 12.80 -2.25 -17.93
C PHE A 360 11.98 -1.68 -16.78
N TYR A 361 10.65 -1.66 -16.88
CA TYR A 361 9.81 -1.10 -15.84
C TYR A 361 9.84 -1.99 -14.60
N GLN A 362 10.24 -1.43 -13.47
CA GLN A 362 10.28 -2.16 -12.20
C GLN A 362 9.12 -1.69 -11.33
N PHE A 363 8.12 -2.55 -11.15
CA PHE A 363 7.11 -2.31 -10.12
C PHE A 363 7.78 -2.33 -8.76
N SER A 364 7.57 -1.27 -7.98
CA SER A 364 8.22 -1.05 -6.70
C SER A 364 7.29 -1.42 -5.56
N GLU A 365 7.78 -2.18 -4.58
CA GLU A 365 7.03 -2.38 -3.33
C GLU A 365 7.04 -1.12 -2.44
N GLY A 366 7.91 -0.14 -2.76
CA GLY A 366 7.98 1.16 -2.12
C GLY A 366 8.70 1.17 -0.77
N GLU A 367 9.57 2.16 -0.56
CA GLU A 367 9.87 2.67 0.78
C GLU A 367 8.85 3.77 1.13
N LYS A 368 8.45 3.86 2.40
CA LYS A 368 7.50 4.89 2.90
C LYS A 368 8.08 6.30 2.74
N GLY A 369 7.86 6.91 1.58
CA GLY A 369 8.16 8.32 1.31
C GLY A 369 7.17 9.27 2.01
N THR A 370 7.60 10.51 2.23
CA THR A 370 6.87 11.53 3.00
C THR A 370 5.58 12.00 2.31
N ASP A 371 4.53 12.18 3.13
CA ASP A 371 3.19 12.66 2.76
C ASP A 371 3.19 14.06 2.13
N GLU A 372 3.43 14.17 0.82
CA GLU A 372 3.04 15.35 0.06
C GLU A 372 2.00 15.01 -0.99
N ALA A 373 0.90 15.76 -0.91
CA ALA A 373 -0.34 15.33 -1.45
C ALA A 373 -0.62 15.98 -2.84
N LEU A 374 -0.64 15.18 -3.92
CA LEU A 374 -1.20 15.45 -5.26
C LEU A 374 -2.75 15.53 -5.47
N ASP A 375 -3.37 16.71 -5.54
CA ASP A 375 -4.83 16.86 -5.56
C ASP A 375 -5.57 16.05 -6.68
N LEU A 376 -6.29 14.98 -6.31
CA LEU A 376 -7.17 14.18 -7.20
C LEU A 376 -8.19 15.05 -7.95
N LYS A 377 -8.52 16.21 -7.39
CA LYS A 377 -9.33 17.22 -8.05
C LYS A 377 -8.63 17.76 -9.31
N GLU A 378 -7.32 18.00 -9.27
CA GLU A 378 -6.55 18.52 -10.41
C GLU A 378 -6.49 17.50 -11.56
N ILE A 379 -6.30 16.20 -11.26
CA ILE A 379 -6.33 15.15 -12.29
C ILE A 379 -7.72 15.05 -12.93
N LYS A 380 -8.80 15.09 -12.12
CA LYS A 380 -10.17 15.09 -12.64
C LYS A 380 -10.45 16.35 -13.48
N GLU A 381 -10.02 17.52 -13.01
CA GLU A 381 -10.17 18.79 -13.72
C GLU A 381 -9.40 18.78 -15.04
N LEU A 382 -8.19 18.19 -15.08
CA LEU A 382 -7.41 18.02 -16.30
C LEU A 382 -8.15 17.17 -17.34
N TYR A 383 -8.64 15.98 -16.96
CA TYR A 383 -9.39 15.14 -17.90
C TYR A 383 -10.74 15.74 -18.28
N LEU A 384 -11.39 16.50 -17.38
CA LEU A 384 -12.63 17.22 -17.71
C LEU A 384 -12.36 18.33 -18.73
N ALA A 385 -11.24 19.05 -18.57
CA ALA A 385 -10.79 20.05 -19.53
C ALA A 385 -10.44 19.42 -20.88
N LYS A 386 -9.72 18.29 -20.89
CA LYS A 386 -9.39 17.53 -22.11
C LYS A 386 -10.64 17.04 -22.83
N ALA A 387 -11.61 16.47 -22.10
CA ALA A 387 -12.90 16.06 -22.65
C ALA A 387 -13.66 17.26 -23.25
N ALA A 388 -13.73 18.39 -22.54
CA ALA A 388 -14.38 19.60 -23.02
C ALA A 388 -13.70 20.17 -24.28
N GLN A 389 -12.37 20.12 -24.36
CA GLN A 389 -11.61 20.55 -25.53
C GLN A 389 -11.84 19.62 -26.73
N ALA A 390 -11.83 18.30 -26.52
CA ALA A 390 -12.12 17.31 -27.56
C ALA A 390 -13.55 17.45 -28.11
N LEU A 391 -14.54 17.72 -27.24
CA LEU A 391 -15.90 18.02 -27.68
C LEU A 391 -15.96 19.30 -28.53
N LYS A 392 -15.22 20.35 -28.15
CA LYS A 392 -15.15 21.60 -28.94
C LYS A 392 -14.48 21.41 -30.31
N SER A 393 -13.50 20.53 -30.42
CA SER A 393 -12.85 20.20 -31.69
C SER A 393 -13.65 19.20 -32.54
N GLY A 394 -14.76 18.67 -32.03
CA GLY A 394 -15.59 17.67 -32.72
C GLY A 394 -15.07 16.23 -32.57
N SER A 395 -14.04 16.01 -31.77
CA SER A 395 -13.42 14.70 -31.52
C SER A 395 -14.17 13.93 -30.43
N LYS A 396 -15.33 13.35 -30.79
CA LYS A 396 -16.18 12.59 -29.84
C LYS A 396 -15.45 11.42 -29.18
N LYS A 397 -14.60 10.71 -29.91
CA LYS A 397 -13.87 9.54 -29.39
C LYS A 397 -12.91 9.92 -28.25
N GLU A 398 -12.11 10.96 -28.45
CA GLU A 398 -11.17 11.44 -27.43
C GLU A 398 -11.90 12.00 -26.19
N ALA A 399 -13.06 12.62 -26.40
CA ALA A 399 -13.91 13.05 -25.30
C ALA A 399 -14.42 11.87 -24.48
N ILE A 400 -14.92 10.81 -25.13
CA ILE A 400 -15.37 9.60 -24.45
C ILE A 400 -14.23 8.96 -23.66
N ASP A 401 -13.04 8.79 -24.26
CA ASP A 401 -11.88 8.19 -23.59
C ASP A 401 -11.47 9.00 -22.35
N ALA A 402 -11.44 10.34 -22.45
CA ALA A 402 -11.12 11.21 -21.31
C ALA A 402 -12.18 11.14 -20.20
N LEU A 403 -13.47 11.06 -20.57
CA LEU A 403 -14.57 10.93 -19.61
C LEU A 403 -14.61 9.56 -18.95
N GLN A 404 -14.33 8.50 -19.69
CA GLN A 404 -14.19 7.15 -19.14
C GLN A 404 -13.03 7.08 -18.15
N LYS A 405 -11.92 7.79 -18.38
CA LYS A 405 -10.81 7.91 -17.41
C LYS A 405 -11.23 8.61 -16.12
N ILE A 406 -12.08 9.65 -16.20
CA ILE A 406 -12.65 10.28 -15.00
C ILE A 406 -13.56 9.31 -14.26
N LEU A 407 -14.40 8.57 -14.98
CA LEU A 407 -15.31 7.57 -14.37
C LEU A 407 -14.60 6.32 -13.88
N TYR A 408 -13.40 6.06 -14.38
CA TYR A 408 -12.54 5.03 -13.86
C TYR A 408 -11.95 5.46 -12.51
N LEU A 409 -11.50 6.72 -12.41
CA LEU A 409 -11.00 7.32 -11.16
C LEU A 409 -12.10 7.59 -10.13
N ASP A 410 -13.31 7.88 -10.58
CA ASP A 410 -14.49 8.15 -9.77
C ASP A 410 -15.76 7.76 -10.52
N PRO A 411 -16.24 6.51 -10.35
CA PRO A 411 -17.39 5.96 -11.08
C PRO A 411 -18.69 6.74 -10.94
N LEU A 412 -18.78 7.61 -9.93
CA LEU A 412 -19.97 8.40 -9.62
C LEU A 412 -19.78 9.89 -9.93
N GLN A 413 -18.69 10.26 -10.63
CA GLN A 413 -18.43 11.65 -11.00
C GLN A 413 -19.53 12.16 -11.95
N ARG A 414 -20.32 13.11 -11.44
CA ARG A 414 -21.56 13.55 -12.09
C ARG A 414 -21.33 14.28 -13.40
N ASP A 415 -20.31 15.11 -13.50
CA ASP A 415 -20.04 15.92 -14.70
C ASP A 415 -19.62 15.04 -15.89
N ALA A 416 -18.86 13.98 -15.61
CA ALA A 416 -18.38 13.05 -16.61
C ALA A 416 -19.51 12.13 -17.09
N LEU A 417 -20.33 11.61 -16.17
CA LEU A 417 -21.56 10.89 -16.52
C LEU A 417 -22.52 11.76 -17.34
N LYS A 418 -22.64 13.04 -16.98
CA LYS A 418 -23.47 14.01 -17.70
C LYS A 418 -22.95 14.28 -19.10
N LEU A 419 -21.66 14.54 -19.26
CA LEU A 419 -21.04 14.78 -20.58
C LEU A 419 -21.12 13.53 -21.48
N LEU A 420 -20.92 12.32 -20.94
CA LEU A 420 -21.10 11.08 -21.71
C LEU A 420 -22.56 10.89 -22.14
N CYS A 421 -23.52 11.12 -21.24
CA CYS A 421 -24.93 10.95 -21.56
C CYS A 421 -25.42 12.00 -22.57
N GLU A 422 -25.13 13.29 -22.34
CA GLU A 422 -25.72 14.38 -23.11
C GLU A 422 -24.99 14.65 -24.44
N GLN A 423 -23.67 14.50 -24.48
CA GLN A 423 -22.86 14.92 -25.63
C GLN A 423 -22.33 13.74 -26.45
N CYS A 424 -22.23 12.57 -25.83
CA CYS A 424 -21.69 11.36 -26.46
C CYS A 424 -22.75 10.27 -26.71
N GLU A 425 -23.99 10.47 -26.22
CA GLU A 425 -25.12 9.54 -26.38
C GLU A 425 -24.85 8.14 -25.79
N ASP A 426 -24.05 8.06 -24.70
CA ASP A 426 -23.77 6.79 -24.01
C ASP A 426 -24.95 6.35 -23.11
N GLU A 427 -25.65 5.29 -23.52
CA GLU A 427 -26.84 4.78 -22.81
C GLU A 427 -26.52 4.26 -21.39
N SER A 428 -25.34 3.69 -21.18
CA SER A 428 -24.91 3.16 -19.88
C SER A 428 -24.67 4.29 -18.88
N ALA A 429 -23.99 5.35 -19.33
CA ALA A 429 -23.78 6.56 -18.55
C ALA A 429 -25.12 7.25 -18.23
N CYS A 430 -26.05 7.33 -19.20
CA CYS A 430 -27.40 7.87 -18.95
C CYS A 430 -28.17 7.09 -17.88
N LYS A 431 -28.06 5.75 -17.88
CA LYS A 431 -28.71 4.90 -16.86
C LYS A 431 -28.11 5.13 -15.47
N LYS A 432 -26.78 5.21 -15.37
CA LYS A 432 -26.07 5.50 -14.12
C LYS A 432 -26.39 6.90 -13.59
N LEU A 433 -26.41 7.92 -14.47
CA LEU A 433 -26.75 9.29 -14.09
C LEU A 433 -28.19 9.40 -13.56
N LYS A 434 -29.15 8.72 -14.19
CA LYS A 434 -30.54 8.66 -13.70
C LYS A 434 -30.64 8.03 -12.30
N ALA A 435 -29.85 7.00 -12.01
CA ALA A 435 -29.82 6.37 -10.69
C ALA A 435 -29.21 7.27 -9.59
N LEU A 436 -28.35 8.22 -9.97
CA LEU A 436 -27.68 9.16 -9.05
C LEU A 436 -28.45 10.45 -8.81
N LEU A 437 -29.42 10.76 -9.69
CA LEU A 437 -30.35 11.85 -9.46
C LEU A 437 -31.41 11.34 -8.48
N PRO A 438 -31.58 11.95 -7.30
CA PRO A 438 -32.69 11.60 -6.43
C PRO A 438 -33.97 11.76 -7.25
N GLU A 439 -34.84 10.73 -7.25
CA GLU A 439 -36.16 10.82 -7.86
C GLU A 439 -36.75 12.15 -7.42
N ALA A 440 -36.87 13.08 -8.37
CA ALA A 440 -37.32 14.43 -8.06
C ALA A 440 -38.63 14.25 -7.32
N ALA A 441 -38.60 14.53 -6.00
CA ALA A 441 -39.69 14.24 -5.09
C ALA A 441 -40.97 14.62 -5.80
N THR A 442 -41.75 13.60 -6.20
CA THR A 442 -43.01 13.78 -6.88
C THR A 442 -43.85 14.61 -5.93
N LYS A 443 -43.87 15.92 -6.16
CA LYS A 443 -44.72 16.83 -5.40
C LYS A 443 -46.15 16.34 -5.61
N PRO A 444 -46.92 16.13 -4.53
CA PRO A 444 -48.35 15.91 -4.66
C PRO A 444 -49.03 17.11 -5.34
#